data_AF-A0AAD3G223-F1
#
_entry.id   AF-A0AAD3G223-F1
#
_cell.length_a   1.000
_cell.length_b   1.000
_cell.length_c   1.000
_cell.angle_alpha   90.00
_cell.angle_beta   90.00
_cell.angle_gamma   90.00
#
_symmetry.space_group_name_H-M   'P 1'
#
loop_
_entity.id
_entity.type
_entity.pdbx_description
1 polymer ?
#
loop_
_entity_poly.entity_id
_entity_poly.type
_entity_poly.pdbx_seq_one_letter_code
_entity_poly.pdbx_strand_id
1 'polypeptide(L)' 'WHRVTQWLLKRHKRITWAELYRRFLTGRPGNRPQENGIVMFDTTTVPITRYRWRASNIPTPWTSTAATSVPA' A
#
# COMPACT_ATOMS: atom_id res chain seq x y z
N TRP A 1 -10.84 8.90 1.53
CA TRP A 1 -10.06 9.39 0.35
C TRP A 1 -9.32 10.72 0.54
N HIS A 2 -9.45 11.42 1.67
CA HIS A 2 -8.89 12.78 1.88
C HIS A 2 -7.41 12.93 1.48
N ARG A 3 -6.51 12.07 1.96
CA ARG A 3 -5.06 12.14 1.63
C ARG A 3 -4.80 12.04 0.12
N VAL A 4 -5.46 11.09 -0.55
CA VAL A 4 -5.30 10.88 -2.00
C VAL A 4 -5.87 12.07 -2.78
N THR A 5 -7.01 12.61 -2.36
CA THR A 5 -7.61 13.81 -2.95
C THR A 5 -6.66 15.01 -2.88
N GLN A 6 -5.97 15.21 -1.75
CA GLN A 6 -4.96 16.26 -1.59
C GLN A 6 -3.75 16.06 -2.52
N TRP A 7 -3.33 14.81 -2.74
CA TRP A 7 -2.27 14.51 -3.70
C TRP A 7 -2.68 14.78 -5.15
N LEU A 8 -3.91 14.46 -5.52
CA LEU A 8 -4.46 14.79 -6.84
C LEU A 8 -4.47 16.31 -7.07
N LEU A 9 -4.89 17.10 -6.08
CA LEU A 9 -4.81 18.57 -6.15
C LEU A 9 -3.38 19.07 -6.37
N LYS A 10 -2.42 18.51 -5.61
CA LYS A 10 -1.00 18.90 -5.74
C LYS A 10 -0.42 18.53 -7.10
N ARG A 11 -0.82 17.39 -7.65
CA ARG A 11 -0.37 16.89 -8.97
C ARG A 11 -0.92 17.73 -10.13
N HIS A 12 -2.18 18.15 -10.03
CA HIS A 12 -2.87 18.90 -11.08
C HIS A 12 -2.96 20.39 -10.73
N LYS A 13 -1.88 21.13 -10.97
CA LYS A 13 -1.85 22.57 -10.71
C LYS A 13 -2.99 23.27 -11.46
N ARG A 14 -3.69 24.20 -10.78
CA ARG A 14 -4.83 24.99 -11.29
C ARG A 14 -6.15 24.22 -11.48
N ILE A 15 -6.22 22.94 -11.13
CA ILE A 15 -7.50 22.24 -11.14
C ILE A 15 -8.42 22.82 -10.06
N THR A 16 -9.69 23.02 -10.39
CA THR A 16 -10.70 23.38 -9.39
C THR A 16 -11.16 22.13 -8.64
N TRP A 17 -11.66 22.29 -7.42
CA TRP A 17 -12.25 21.17 -6.67
C TRP A 17 -13.38 20.49 -7.46
N ALA A 18 -14.27 21.27 -8.08
CA ALA A 18 -15.39 20.74 -8.87
C ALA A 18 -14.91 19.92 -10.08
N GLU A 19 -13.83 20.33 -10.74
CA GLU A 19 -13.24 19.57 -11.83
C GLU A 19 -12.53 18.30 -11.33
N LEU A 20 -11.82 18.39 -10.21
CA LEU A 20 -11.17 17.23 -9.59
C LEU A 20 -12.18 16.16 -9.17
N TYR A 21 -13.31 16.55 -8.57
CA TYR A 21 -14.38 15.61 -8.22
C TYR A 21 -14.98 14.94 -9.46
N ARG A 22 -15.29 15.73 -10.50
CA ARG A 22 -15.90 15.22 -11.74
C ARG A 22 -14.96 14.31 -12.54
N ARG A 23 -13.65 14.55 -12.47
CA ARG A 23 -12.66 13.82 -13.26
C ARG A 23 -12.14 12.58 -12.54
N PHE A 24 -11.71 12.75 -11.28
CA PHE A 24 -10.94 11.72 -10.58
C PHE A 24 -11.71 11.04 -9.46
N LEU A 25 -12.76 11.63 -8.91
CA LEU A 25 -13.50 11.04 -7.78
C LEU A 25 -14.84 10.46 -8.24
N THR A 26 -14.81 9.72 -9.33
CA THR A 26 -15.97 9.13 -10.00
C THR A 26 -16.25 7.69 -9.62
N GLY A 27 -15.29 7.02 -8.97
CA GLY A 27 -15.40 5.62 -8.60
C GLY A 27 -16.48 5.38 -7.54
N ARG A 28 -17.19 4.26 -7.68
CA ARG A 28 -18.21 3.83 -6.72
C ARG A 28 -17.71 2.66 -5.85
N PRO A 29 -18.16 2.55 -4.60
CA PRO A 29 -18.98 3.50 -3.83
C PRO A 29 -18.16 4.66 -3.20
N GLY A 30 -18.75 5.86 -3.14
CA GLY A 30 -18.27 6.94 -2.28
C GLY A 30 -17.10 7.77 -2.83
N ASN A 31 -17.22 8.26 -4.07
CA ASN A 31 -16.27 9.19 -4.69
C ASN A 31 -14.82 8.67 -4.63
N ARG A 32 -14.63 7.40 -4.98
CA ARG A 32 -13.32 6.76 -5.00
C ARG A 32 -12.47 7.37 -6.11
N PRO A 33 -11.15 7.55 -5.88
CA PRO A 33 -10.23 7.88 -6.94
C PRO A 33 -10.33 6.84 -8.07
N GLN A 34 -10.53 7.31 -9.28
CA GLN A 34 -10.64 6.52 -10.50
C GLN A 34 -9.99 7.29 -11.63
N GLU A 35 -9.24 6.58 -12.48
CA GLU A 35 -8.69 7.13 -13.72
C GLU A 35 -8.83 6.10 -14.83
N ASN A 36 -9.31 6.52 -16.01
CA ASN A 36 -9.47 5.66 -17.18
C ASN A 36 -10.22 4.34 -16.90
N GLY A 37 -11.26 4.41 -16.06
CA GLY A 37 -12.08 3.24 -15.69
C GLY A 37 -11.48 2.36 -14.58
N ILE A 38 -10.26 2.64 -14.12
CA ILE A 38 -9.60 1.88 -13.04
C ILE A 38 -9.86 2.59 -11.72
N VAL A 39 -10.64 1.94 -10.85
CA VAL A 39 -10.89 2.43 -9.49
C VAL A 39 -9.70 2.07 -8.59
N MET A 40 -9.24 3.04 -7.80
CA MET A 40 -8.20 2.82 -6.81
C MET A 40 -8.65 1.80 -5.77
N PHE A 41 -7.77 0.84 -5.49
CA PHE A 41 -7.98 -0.19 -4.49
C PHE A 41 -8.16 0.39 -3.08
N ASP A 42 -9.09 -0.18 -2.32
CA ASP A 42 -9.38 0.25 -0.95
C ASP A 42 -8.37 -0.35 0.03
N THR A 43 -7.37 0.44 0.38
CA THR A 43 -6.30 -0.01 1.29
C THR A 43 -6.79 -0.33 2.69
N THR A 44 -7.98 0.13 3.09
CA THR A 44 -8.56 -0.21 4.40
C THR A 44 -9.03 -1.65 4.50
N THR A 45 -9.25 -2.30 3.34
CA THR A 45 -9.63 -3.71 3.27
C THR A 45 -8.45 -4.65 3.55
N VAL A 46 -7.21 -4.16 3.47
CA VAL A 46 -6.02 -4.97 3.76
C VAL A 46 -5.89 -5.16 5.27
N PRO A 47 -6.02 -6.39 5.79
CA PRO A 47 -5.86 -6.63 7.21
C PRO A 47 -4.39 -6.42 7.61
N ILE A 48 -4.18 -5.73 8.73
CA ILE A 48 -2.85 -5.55 9.30
C ILE A 48 -2.56 -6.74 10.21
N THR A 49 -1.81 -7.74 9.70
CA THR A 49 -1.33 -8.86 10.53
C THR A 49 -0.01 -8.51 11.19
N ARG A 50 -0.06 -8.14 12.47
CA ARG A 50 1.14 -8.02 13.31
C ARG A 50 1.61 -9.40 13.75
N TYR A 51 2.92 -9.52 13.95
CA TYR A 51 3.56 -10.73 14.48
C TYR A 51 3.24 -12.00 13.68
N ARG A 52 3.30 -11.93 12.34
CA ARG A 52 3.24 -13.15 11.54
C ARG A 52 4.52 -13.95 11.80
N TRP A 53 4.43 -14.98 12.64
CA TRP A 53 5.53 -15.91 12.90
C TRP A 53 6.08 -16.46 11.57
N ARG A 54 7.41 -16.49 11.47
CA ARG A 54 8.13 -16.94 10.26
C ARG A 54 9.03 -18.13 10.52
N ALA A 55 9.08 -18.64 11.75
CA ALA A 55 10.07 -19.64 12.15
C ALA A 55 11.48 -19.21 11.71
N SER A 56 12.32 -20.17 11.35
CA SER A 56 13.66 -19.97 10.82
C SER A 56 13.71 -19.59 9.33
N ASN A 57 12.58 -19.26 8.69
CA ASN A 57 12.55 -18.92 7.26
C ASN A 57 13.18 -17.57 6.92
N ILE A 58 13.28 -16.66 7.89
CA ILE A 58 14.01 -15.40 7.71
C ILE A 58 15.39 -15.60 8.33
N PRO A 59 16.48 -15.55 7.54
CA PRO A 59 17.81 -15.68 8.09
C PRO A 59 18.07 -14.50 9.03
N THR A 60 18.47 -14.79 10.27
CA THR A 60 18.94 -13.76 11.19
C THR A 60 20.47 -13.71 11.13
N PRO A 61 21.07 -12.51 11.16
CA PRO A 61 22.53 -12.36 11.00
C PRO A 61 23.33 -12.91 12.18
N TRP A 62 22.66 -13.35 13.25
CA TRP A 62 23.27 -13.89 14.46
C TRP A 62 23.05 -15.41 14.61
N THR A 63 22.46 -16.07 13.61
CA THR A 63 22.33 -17.54 13.65
C THR A 63 23.72 -18.14 13.49
N SER A 64 24.37 -18.50 14.60
CA SER A 64 25.57 -19.34 14.57
C SER A 64 25.21 -20.63 13.85
N THR A 65 25.74 -20.83 12.64
CA THR A 65 25.71 -22.12 11.97
C THR A 65 26.37 -23.11 12.91
N ALA A 66 25.59 -24.06 13.44
CA ALA A 66 26.09 -25.07 14.35
C ALA A 66 27.35 -25.71 13.76
N ALA A 67 28.39 -25.77 14.59
CA ALA A 67 29.73 -26.14 14.21
C ALA A 67 29.75 -27.36 13.28
N THR A 68 30.41 -27.19 12.12
CA THR A 68 30.89 -28.30 11.31
C THR A 68 31.65 -29.26 12.21
N SER A 69 31.07 -30.42 12.52
CA SER A 69 31.77 -31.50 13.21
C SER A 69 32.85 -32.02 12.26
N VAL A 70 34.09 -31.59 12.48
CA VAL A 70 35.26 -32.15 11.81
C VAL A 70 35.46 -33.56 12.39
N PRO A 71 35.42 -34.63 11.57
CA PRO A 71 35.67 -35.97 12.08
C PRO A 71 37.15 -36.13 12.46
N ALA A 72 37.39 -37.03 13.42
CA ALA A 72 38.67 -37.31 14.06
C ALA A 72 39.75 -37.84 13.11
#